data_AF-A0A7J6KUG3-F1
#
_entry.id   AF-A0A7J6KUG3-F1
#
_cell.length_a   1.000
_cell.length_b   1.000
_cell.length_c   1.000
_cell.angle_alpha   90.00
_cell.angle_beta   90.00
_cell.angle_gamma   90.00
#
_symmetry.space_group_name_H-M   'P 1'
#
loop_
_entity.id
_entity.type
_entity.pdbx_description
1 polymer ?
#
loop_
_entity_poly.entity_id
_entity_poly.type
_entity_poly.pdbx_seq_one_letter_code
_entity_poly.pdbx_strand_id
1 'polypeptide(L)'
;MKQKKHITDKVSAAQGQRTRIENEKQIMVDKLHQREEAIEESKKIFEQYSARIRQNEERIVAIHDALAQNGAEGTDLLTKIDYTQVKMQESGGSQGAPNLRRVIMQASKSGQLKGVYGRLGDLGTVDEMYDVAACTAAGQRLDHIVVENTECAQAVIEFCKKRKLGRVSCIILDQIKEPRWNGNPPEDTKRLIDLIKPNEPKFRAGFIFGVSDTLVAKDLSQAQRVGHGEASGGRRYRVVTLDGKLVETSGVMSAGGRVQKGLFGAQRGKDPESGSYQKLEQQVTRLKQKLEELKTARQKLTNERLELQDMNRQMKA
;
A
#
# COMPACT_ATOMS: atom_id res chain seq x y z
N MET A 1 -46.52 -101.33 24.34
CA MET A 1 -46.54 -99.95 24.89
C MET A 1 -45.17 -99.26 24.88
N LYS A 2 -44.04 -99.91 25.24
CA LYS A 2 -42.69 -99.29 25.28
C LYS A 2 -42.18 -98.74 23.93
N GLN A 3 -42.39 -99.46 22.83
CA GLN A 3 -41.99 -99.02 21.48
C GLN A 3 -42.71 -97.75 21.01
N LYS A 4 -44.01 -97.63 21.31
CA LYS A 4 -44.82 -96.46 20.95
C LYS A 4 -44.32 -95.20 21.68
N LYS A 5 -44.02 -95.32 22.98
CA LYS A 5 -43.46 -94.22 23.81
C LYS A 5 -42.08 -93.76 23.30
N HIS A 6 -41.20 -94.69 22.93
CA HIS A 6 -39.87 -94.38 22.39
C HIS A 6 -39.92 -93.65 21.03
N ILE A 7 -40.90 -93.97 20.18
CA ILE A 7 -41.13 -93.25 18.92
C ILE A 7 -41.66 -91.84 19.18
N THR A 8 -42.62 -91.68 20.11
CA THR A 8 -43.15 -90.36 20.49
C THR A 8 -42.07 -89.44 21.07
N ASP A 9 -41.18 -89.97 21.91
CA ASP A 9 -40.06 -89.19 22.48
C ASP A 9 -39.06 -88.75 21.39
N LYS A 10 -38.77 -89.61 20.41
CA LYS A 10 -37.92 -89.26 19.25
C LYS A 10 -38.56 -88.19 18.35
N VAL A 11 -39.88 -88.27 18.11
CA VAL A 11 -40.62 -87.27 17.33
C VAL A 11 -40.64 -85.91 18.04
N SER A 12 -40.87 -85.91 19.36
CA SER A 12 -40.80 -84.70 20.19
C SER A 12 -39.41 -84.05 20.16
N ALA A 13 -38.35 -84.86 20.30
CA ALA A 13 -36.97 -84.38 20.21
C ALA A 13 -36.64 -83.77 18.83
N ALA A 14 -37.05 -84.45 17.74
CA ALA A 14 -36.87 -83.96 16.38
C ALA A 14 -37.67 -82.68 16.10
N GLN A 15 -38.89 -82.56 16.65
CA GLN A 15 -39.68 -81.32 16.58
C GLN A 15 -39.00 -80.18 17.33
N GLY A 16 -38.50 -80.41 18.55
CA GLY A 16 -37.74 -79.42 19.30
C GLY A 16 -36.46 -78.96 18.57
N GLN A 17 -35.76 -79.89 17.91
CA GLN A 17 -34.59 -79.58 17.09
C GLN A 17 -34.96 -78.74 15.86
N ARG A 18 -36.07 -79.07 15.18
CA ARG A 18 -36.59 -78.31 14.03
C ARG A 18 -36.97 -76.89 14.43
N THR A 19 -37.65 -76.69 15.56
CA THR A 19 -38.01 -75.35 16.06
C THR A 19 -36.77 -74.53 16.43
N ARG A 20 -35.73 -75.15 17.01
CA ARG A 20 -34.45 -74.47 17.27
C ARG A 20 -33.78 -74.00 15.98
N ILE A 21 -33.70 -74.87 14.98
CA ILE A 21 -33.11 -74.55 13.67
C ILE A 21 -33.91 -73.43 12.98
N GLU A 22 -35.25 -73.45 13.05
CA GLU A 22 -36.07 -72.38 12.46
C GLU A 22 -35.87 -71.04 13.17
N ASN A 23 -35.73 -71.02 14.51
CA ASN A 23 -35.41 -69.81 15.26
C ASN A 23 -34.00 -69.28 14.92
N GLU A 24 -33.00 -70.17 14.82
CA GLU A 24 -31.63 -69.79 14.42
C GLU A 24 -31.59 -69.23 13.00
N LYS A 25 -32.34 -69.83 12.08
CA LYS A 25 -32.52 -69.35 10.71
C LYS A 25 -33.16 -67.97 10.70
N GLN A 26 -34.23 -67.74 11.47
CA GLN A 26 -34.87 -66.43 11.54
C GLN A 26 -33.91 -65.35 12.08
N ILE A 27 -33.14 -65.67 13.13
CA ILE A 27 -32.11 -64.76 13.66
C ILE A 27 -31.04 -64.46 12.61
N MET A 28 -30.64 -65.43 11.80
CA MET A 28 -29.69 -65.20 10.70
C MET A 28 -30.28 -64.33 9.59
N VAL A 29 -31.56 -64.51 9.24
CA VAL A 29 -32.26 -63.67 8.26
C VAL A 29 -32.34 -62.23 8.73
N ASP A 30 -32.73 -62.00 9.99
CA ASP A 30 -32.82 -60.63 10.55
C ASP A 30 -31.44 -59.96 10.58
N LYS A 31 -30.37 -60.71 10.92
CA LYS A 31 -28.98 -60.22 10.86
C LYS A 31 -28.51 -59.93 9.44
N LEU A 32 -28.96 -60.68 8.44
CA LEU A 32 -28.66 -60.41 7.04
C LEU A 32 -29.34 -59.12 6.59
N HIS A 33 -30.62 -58.93 6.89
CA HIS A 33 -31.34 -57.70 6.58
C HIS A 33 -30.67 -56.46 7.22
N GLN A 34 -30.32 -56.54 8.52
CA GLN A 34 -29.60 -55.45 9.20
C GLN A 34 -28.25 -55.14 8.55
N ARG A 35 -27.53 -56.15 8.05
CA ARG A 35 -26.27 -55.95 7.32
C ARG A 35 -26.49 -55.33 5.94
N GLU A 36 -27.54 -55.73 5.22
CA GLU A 36 -27.89 -55.17 3.91
C GLU A 36 -28.25 -53.69 4.03
N GLU A 37 -29.04 -53.30 5.03
CA GLU A 37 -29.37 -51.91 5.33
C GLU A 37 -28.10 -51.09 5.65
N ALA A 38 -27.22 -51.61 6.52
CA ALA A 38 -25.96 -50.95 6.86
C ALA A 38 -25.01 -50.78 5.65
N ILE A 39 -24.98 -51.77 4.74
CA ILE A 39 -24.20 -51.67 3.50
C ILE A 39 -24.75 -50.57 2.59
N GLU A 40 -26.07 -50.46 2.48
CA GLU A 40 -26.72 -49.45 1.64
C GLU A 40 -26.50 -48.02 2.17
N GLU A 41 -26.58 -47.83 3.50
CA GLU A 41 -26.22 -46.56 4.13
C GLU A 41 -24.75 -46.20 3.91
N SER A 42 -23.84 -47.16 4.09
CA SER A 42 -22.41 -46.96 3.86
C SER A 42 -22.09 -46.57 2.42
N LYS A 43 -22.75 -47.18 1.42
CA LYS A 43 -22.62 -46.79 0.00
C LYS A 43 -23.05 -45.35 -0.25
N LYS A 44 -24.18 -44.91 0.32
CA LYS A 44 -24.64 -43.52 0.17
C LYS A 44 -23.63 -42.52 0.74
N ILE A 45 -23.07 -42.80 1.91
CA ILE A 45 -22.04 -41.94 2.54
C ILE A 45 -20.77 -41.91 1.68
N PHE A 46 -20.35 -43.07 1.16
CA PHE A 46 -19.21 -43.19 0.25
C PHE A 46 -19.39 -42.33 -1.01
N GLU A 47 -20.54 -42.40 -1.65
CA GLU A 47 -20.86 -41.58 -2.83
C GLU A 47 -20.81 -40.08 -2.50
N GLN A 48 -21.36 -39.66 -1.37
CA GLN A 48 -21.32 -38.26 -0.92
C GLN A 48 -19.88 -37.76 -0.70
N TYR A 49 -19.02 -38.54 -0.06
CA TYR A 49 -17.61 -38.16 0.12
C TYR A 49 -16.86 -38.13 -1.20
N SER A 50 -17.11 -39.10 -2.09
CA SER A 50 -16.50 -39.11 -3.43
C SER A 50 -16.86 -37.85 -4.24
N ALA A 51 -18.12 -37.40 -4.16
CA ALA A 51 -18.59 -36.18 -4.81
C ALA A 51 -17.94 -34.93 -4.21
N ARG A 52 -17.83 -34.84 -2.88
CA ARG A 52 -17.13 -33.73 -2.20
C ARG A 52 -15.64 -33.67 -2.53
N ILE A 53 -14.95 -34.81 -2.59
CA ILE A 53 -13.54 -34.87 -2.98
C ILE A 53 -13.36 -34.28 -4.38
N ARG A 54 -14.19 -34.70 -5.34
CA ARG A 54 -14.16 -34.19 -6.71
C ARG A 54 -14.41 -32.67 -6.77
N GLN A 55 -15.41 -32.18 -6.05
CA GLN A 55 -15.70 -30.75 -5.97
C GLN A 55 -14.52 -29.95 -5.38
N ASN A 56 -13.88 -30.48 -4.34
CA ASN A 56 -12.71 -29.84 -3.73
C ASN A 56 -11.51 -29.84 -4.68
N GLU A 57 -11.30 -30.90 -5.47
CA GLU A 57 -10.25 -30.93 -6.50
C GLU A 57 -10.47 -29.87 -7.59
N GLU A 58 -11.70 -29.74 -8.10
CA GLU A 58 -12.06 -28.70 -9.07
C GLU A 58 -11.82 -27.28 -8.51
N ARG A 59 -12.17 -27.05 -7.23
CA ARG A 59 -11.92 -25.76 -6.56
C ARG A 59 -10.43 -25.49 -6.33
N ILE A 60 -9.64 -26.51 -6.01
CA ILE A 60 -8.18 -26.38 -5.83
C ILE A 60 -7.52 -25.99 -7.16
N VAL A 61 -7.94 -26.59 -8.28
CA VAL A 61 -7.46 -26.22 -9.63
C VAL A 61 -7.82 -24.78 -9.96
N ALA A 62 -9.07 -24.38 -9.74
CA ALA A 62 -9.50 -23.00 -9.99
C ALA A 62 -8.70 -21.96 -9.14
N ILE A 63 -8.41 -22.28 -7.88
CA ILE A 63 -7.58 -21.42 -7.02
C ILE A 63 -6.13 -21.39 -7.51
N HIS A 64 -5.59 -22.51 -8.00
CA HIS A 64 -4.25 -22.56 -8.58
C HIS A 64 -4.13 -21.62 -9.79
N ASP A 65 -5.11 -21.63 -10.69
CA ASP A 65 -5.13 -20.74 -11.86
C ASP A 65 -5.28 -19.27 -11.44
N ALA A 66 -6.13 -18.99 -10.46
CA ALA A 66 -6.28 -17.64 -9.89
C ALA A 66 -4.98 -17.14 -9.23
N LEU A 67 -4.21 -18.02 -8.58
CA LEU A 67 -2.90 -17.68 -8.02
C LEU A 67 -1.88 -17.37 -9.12
N ALA A 68 -1.88 -18.13 -10.22
CA ALA A 68 -1.00 -17.89 -11.36
C ALA A 68 -1.31 -16.54 -12.03
N GLN A 69 -2.58 -16.24 -12.26
CA GLN A 69 -3.02 -14.95 -12.83
C GLN A 69 -2.66 -13.77 -11.92
N ASN A 70 -2.95 -13.88 -10.62
CA ASN A 70 -2.61 -12.84 -9.64
C ASN A 70 -1.09 -12.64 -9.52
N GLY A 71 -0.31 -13.72 -9.62
CA GLY A 71 1.16 -13.64 -9.70
C GLY A 71 1.64 -12.87 -10.93
N ALA A 72 1.09 -13.16 -12.11
CA ALA A 72 1.43 -12.46 -13.35
C ALA A 72 1.06 -10.97 -13.30
N GLU A 73 -0.16 -10.63 -12.86
CA GLU A 73 -0.60 -9.25 -12.63
C GLU A 73 0.32 -8.51 -11.63
N GLY A 74 0.71 -9.20 -10.57
CA GLY A 74 1.65 -8.68 -9.58
C GLY A 74 3.02 -8.35 -10.18
N THR A 75 3.57 -9.23 -11.02
CA THR A 75 4.85 -8.97 -11.70
C THR A 75 4.77 -7.78 -12.67
N ASP A 76 3.70 -7.68 -13.47
CA ASP A 76 3.50 -6.56 -14.39
C ASP A 76 3.40 -5.22 -13.63
N LEU A 77 2.63 -5.17 -12.54
CA LEU A 77 2.53 -3.97 -11.71
C LEU A 77 3.85 -3.60 -11.04
N LEU A 78 4.65 -4.58 -10.60
CA LEU A 78 5.99 -4.33 -10.06
C LEU A 78 6.91 -3.72 -11.11
N THR A 79 6.91 -4.25 -12.35
CA THR A 79 7.72 -3.65 -13.43
C THR A 79 7.27 -2.23 -13.77
N LYS A 80 5.96 -1.95 -13.72
CA LYS A 80 5.42 -0.59 -13.89
C LYS A 80 5.86 0.34 -12.76
N ILE A 81 5.86 -0.14 -11.52
CA ILE A 81 6.36 0.63 -10.37
C ILE A 81 7.84 0.93 -10.56
N ASP A 82 8.67 -0.06 -10.86
CA ASP A 82 10.11 0.12 -11.06
C ASP A 82 10.38 1.11 -12.20
N TYR A 83 9.67 0.97 -13.33
CA TYR A 83 9.75 1.93 -14.44
C TYR A 83 9.36 3.35 -14.02
N THR A 84 8.25 3.52 -13.30
CA THR A 84 7.84 4.84 -12.80
C THR A 84 8.81 5.39 -11.77
N GLN A 85 9.41 4.56 -10.91
CA GLN A 85 10.41 4.98 -9.93
C GLN A 85 11.69 5.45 -10.61
N VAL A 86 12.19 4.71 -11.61
CA VAL A 86 13.37 5.10 -12.39
C VAL A 86 13.10 6.41 -13.13
N LYS A 87 11.95 6.56 -13.78
CA LYS A 87 11.55 7.81 -14.45
C LYS A 87 11.45 8.98 -13.46
N MET A 88 10.99 8.74 -12.22
CA MET A 88 10.97 9.75 -11.16
C MET A 88 12.37 10.09 -10.63
N GLN A 89 13.30 9.13 -10.60
CA GLN A 89 14.70 9.33 -10.21
C GLN A 89 15.47 10.18 -11.24
N GLU A 90 15.25 9.93 -12.54
CA GLU A 90 15.86 10.72 -13.63
C GLU A 90 15.35 12.18 -13.66
N SER A 91 14.18 12.45 -13.05
CA SER A 91 13.52 13.76 -13.02
C SER A 91 13.98 14.70 -11.89
N GLY A 92 15.11 14.42 -11.22
CA GLY A 92 15.68 15.32 -10.20
C GLY A 92 14.99 15.28 -8.82
N GLY A 93 14.13 14.28 -8.59
CA GLY A 93 13.60 13.96 -7.27
C GLY A 93 14.66 13.29 -6.41
N SER A 94 15.35 14.08 -5.58
CA SER A 94 16.26 13.58 -4.55
C SER A 94 15.69 12.36 -3.83
N GLN A 95 16.43 11.26 -3.94
CA GLN A 95 16.55 10.14 -3.00
C GLN A 95 15.88 10.40 -1.65
N GLY A 96 14.61 10.00 -1.55
CA GLY A 96 13.83 10.10 -0.33
C GLY A 96 12.55 9.33 -0.54
N ALA A 97 12.67 8.00 -0.46
CA ALA A 97 11.58 7.06 -0.69
C ALA A 97 10.25 7.58 -0.11
N PRO A 98 9.10 7.43 -0.80
CA PRO A 98 7.77 7.70 -0.22
C PRO A 98 7.61 7.09 1.19
N ASN A 99 8.35 6.02 1.47
CA ASN A 99 8.51 5.40 2.78
C ASN A 99 9.15 6.29 3.86
N LEU A 100 10.22 7.07 3.61
CA LEU A 100 10.87 7.92 4.62
C LEU A 100 9.87 8.92 5.22
N ARG A 101 9.24 9.73 4.36
CA ARG A 101 8.27 10.74 4.78
C ARG A 101 7.08 10.12 5.49
N ARG A 102 6.53 9.03 4.94
CA ARG A 102 5.39 8.32 5.56
C ARG A 102 5.74 7.82 6.96
N VAL A 103 6.92 7.24 7.14
CA VAL A 103 7.36 6.68 8.43
C VAL A 103 7.61 7.79 9.45
N ILE A 104 8.20 8.92 9.04
CA ILE A 104 8.36 10.11 9.92
C ILE A 104 6.99 10.65 10.35
N MET A 105 6.05 10.81 9.39
CA MET A 105 4.72 11.31 9.71
C MET A 105 3.92 10.35 10.58
N GLN A 106 4.06 9.03 10.38
CA GLN A 106 3.46 8.03 11.26
C GLN A 106 4.03 8.10 12.68
N ALA A 107 5.35 8.21 12.81
CA ALA A 107 6.01 8.35 14.11
C ALA A 107 5.65 9.67 14.81
N SER A 108 5.41 10.74 14.05
CA SER A 108 4.88 11.99 14.59
C SER A 108 3.45 11.82 15.10
N LYS A 109 2.56 11.20 14.29
CA LYS A 109 1.17 10.93 14.68
C LYS A 109 1.03 9.98 15.87
N SER A 110 1.95 9.02 16.02
CA SER A 110 1.99 8.11 17.17
C SER A 110 2.63 8.74 18.41
N GLY A 111 3.06 10.00 18.35
CA GLY A 111 3.69 10.72 19.46
C GLY A 111 5.15 10.33 19.73
N GLN A 112 5.74 9.46 18.90
CA GLN A 112 7.16 9.08 19.01
C GLN A 112 8.09 10.24 18.63
N LEU A 113 7.66 11.10 17.71
CA LEU A 113 8.36 12.32 17.33
C LEU A 113 7.49 13.53 17.64
N LYS A 114 7.96 14.41 18.52
CA LYS A 114 7.28 15.67 18.87
C LYS A 114 7.83 16.83 18.05
N GLY A 115 7.04 17.90 17.91
CA GLY A 115 7.43 19.13 17.22
C GLY A 115 7.70 18.97 15.72
N VAL A 116 7.14 17.95 15.07
CA VAL A 116 7.19 17.74 13.61
C VAL A 116 5.88 18.24 13.00
N TYR A 117 5.95 19.25 12.15
CA TYR A 117 4.74 19.81 11.49
C TYR A 117 4.44 19.14 10.15
N GLY A 118 5.47 18.58 9.50
CA GLY A 118 5.35 17.88 8.23
C GLY A 118 6.20 18.52 7.14
N ARG A 119 5.86 18.26 5.88
CA ARG A 119 6.63 18.76 4.74
C ARG A 119 6.29 20.23 4.45
N LEU A 120 7.28 21.05 4.10
CA LEU A 120 7.07 22.48 3.82
C LEU A 120 5.95 22.74 2.79
N GLY A 121 5.95 22.00 1.67
CA GLY A 121 4.92 22.15 0.64
C GLY A 121 3.49 21.82 1.09
N ASP A 122 3.27 21.08 2.19
CA ASP A 122 1.92 20.86 2.74
C ASP A 122 1.41 22.02 3.59
N LEU A 123 2.32 22.89 4.06
CA LEU A 123 2.05 23.88 5.09
C LEU A 123 1.63 25.25 4.52
N GLY A 124 1.33 25.31 3.23
CA GLY A 124 0.90 26.53 2.56
C GLY A 124 0.37 26.29 1.16
N THR A 125 -0.15 27.37 0.59
CA THR A 125 -0.75 27.41 -0.75
C THR A 125 -0.26 28.63 -1.52
N VAL A 126 -0.41 28.58 -2.83
CA VAL A 126 -0.09 29.68 -3.75
C VAL A 126 -1.17 29.71 -4.83
N ASP A 127 -1.41 30.90 -5.37
CA ASP A 127 -2.30 31.05 -6.53
C ASP A 127 -1.75 30.29 -7.75
N GLU A 128 -2.63 29.73 -8.57
CA GLU A 128 -2.26 28.92 -9.74
C GLU A 128 -1.39 29.67 -10.74
N MET A 129 -1.56 30.99 -10.86
CA MET A 129 -0.72 31.83 -11.70
C MET A 129 0.76 31.82 -11.28
N TYR A 130 1.05 31.65 -9.99
CA TYR A 130 2.41 31.69 -9.45
C TYR A 130 2.92 30.31 -9.02
N ASP A 131 2.17 29.24 -9.24
CA ASP A 131 2.54 27.89 -8.78
C ASP A 131 3.87 27.43 -9.39
N VAL A 132 4.06 27.62 -10.70
CA VAL A 132 5.30 27.27 -11.38
C VAL A 132 6.48 28.06 -10.83
N ALA A 133 6.32 29.37 -10.66
CA ALA A 133 7.34 30.24 -10.08
C ALA A 133 7.70 29.82 -8.64
N ALA A 134 6.69 29.54 -7.82
CA ALA A 134 6.88 29.13 -6.43
C ALA A 134 7.54 27.75 -6.31
N CYS A 135 7.08 26.79 -7.08
CA CYS A 135 7.63 25.44 -7.16
C CYS A 135 9.07 25.46 -7.65
N THR A 136 9.37 26.21 -8.70
CA THR A 136 10.72 26.33 -9.25
C THR A 136 11.67 27.02 -8.26
N ALA A 137 11.24 28.13 -7.66
CA ALA A 137 12.08 28.89 -6.74
C ALA A 137 12.42 28.13 -5.45
N ALA A 138 11.48 27.36 -4.91
CA ALA A 138 11.70 26.57 -3.70
C ALA A 138 12.31 25.18 -3.99
N GLY A 139 11.96 24.58 -5.14
CA GLY A 139 12.47 23.29 -5.59
C GLY A 139 12.37 22.21 -4.52
N GLN A 140 13.48 21.49 -4.32
CA GLN A 140 13.59 20.40 -3.34
C GLN A 140 13.38 20.84 -1.88
N ARG A 141 13.48 22.15 -1.57
CA ARG A 141 13.24 22.65 -0.21
C ARG A 141 11.77 22.47 0.20
N LEU A 142 10.85 22.39 -0.76
CA LEU A 142 9.44 22.06 -0.50
C LEU A 142 9.25 20.65 0.07
N ASP A 143 10.23 19.75 -0.10
CA ASP A 143 10.19 18.39 0.44
C ASP A 143 10.84 18.25 1.82
N HIS A 144 11.44 19.31 2.36
CA HIS A 144 12.05 19.29 3.69
C HIS A 144 11.00 19.20 4.79
N ILE A 145 11.36 18.52 5.89
CA ILE A 145 10.50 18.35 7.06
C ILE A 145 10.64 19.58 7.97
N VAL A 146 9.55 20.30 8.19
CA VAL A 146 9.48 21.44 9.09
C VAL A 146 9.29 20.96 10.52
N VAL A 147 10.16 21.43 11.40
CA VAL A 147 10.19 21.13 12.83
C VAL A 147 10.25 22.40 13.67
N GLU A 148 9.81 22.30 14.92
CA GLU A 148 9.73 23.42 15.86
C GLU A 148 11.10 23.97 16.24
N ASN A 149 11.99 23.10 16.75
CA ASN A 149 13.27 23.46 17.32
C ASN A 149 14.39 22.45 16.98
N THR A 150 15.61 22.78 17.40
CA THR A 150 16.80 21.98 17.10
C THR A 150 16.75 20.57 17.70
N GLU A 151 16.18 20.42 18.90
CA GLU A 151 16.00 19.13 19.56
C GLU A 151 15.07 18.22 18.75
N CYS A 152 13.96 18.75 18.23
CA CYS A 152 13.06 18.01 17.35
C CYS A 152 13.77 17.55 16.07
N ALA A 153 14.62 18.40 15.47
CA ALA A 153 15.38 18.04 14.29
C ALA A 153 16.33 16.86 14.56
N GLN A 154 17.06 16.91 15.68
CA GLN A 154 17.95 15.83 16.10
C GLN A 154 17.19 14.52 16.32
N ALA A 155 16.03 14.57 16.98
CA ALA A 155 15.17 13.40 17.18
C ALA A 155 14.74 12.76 15.86
N VAL A 156 14.36 13.55 14.85
CA VAL A 156 14.02 13.06 13.50
C VAL A 156 15.24 12.40 12.84
N ILE A 157 16.40 13.05 12.88
CA ILE A 157 17.64 12.53 12.26
C ILE A 157 18.05 11.21 12.91
N GLU A 158 18.04 11.13 14.24
CA GLU A 158 18.35 9.90 14.97
C GLU A 158 17.37 8.78 14.66
N PHE A 159 16.08 9.10 14.59
CA PHE A 159 15.04 8.14 14.22
C PHE A 159 15.29 7.57 12.82
N CYS A 160 15.61 8.43 11.85
CA CYS A 160 15.95 8.01 10.49
C CYS A 160 17.22 7.17 10.44
N LYS A 161 18.25 7.52 11.22
CA LYS A 161 19.51 6.79 11.32
C LYS A 161 19.30 5.39 11.90
N LYS A 162 18.56 5.28 13.02
CA LYS A 162 18.24 4.00 13.69
C LYS A 162 17.51 3.04 12.76
N ARG A 163 16.63 3.57 11.90
CA ARG A 163 15.84 2.79 10.94
C ARG A 163 16.43 2.70 9.53
N LYS A 164 17.65 3.23 9.31
CA LYS A 164 18.36 3.26 8.02
C LYS A 164 17.50 3.80 6.86
N LEU A 165 16.72 4.85 7.11
CA LEU A 165 15.75 5.38 6.14
C LEU A 165 16.35 6.31 5.07
N GLY A 166 17.65 6.60 5.16
CA GLY A 166 18.36 7.49 4.24
C GLY A 166 18.55 8.91 4.79
N ARG A 167 18.79 9.87 3.88
CA ARG A 167 19.05 11.27 4.21
C ARG A 167 17.73 12.02 4.43
N VAL A 168 17.66 12.80 5.50
CA VAL A 168 16.54 13.71 5.79
C VAL A 168 17.08 15.12 5.96
N SER A 169 16.32 16.10 5.46
CA SER A 169 16.60 17.53 5.65
C SER A 169 15.45 18.16 6.41
N CYS A 170 15.78 18.85 7.50
CA CYS A 170 14.83 19.49 8.39
C CYS A 170 14.95 21.01 8.31
N ILE A 171 13.82 21.71 8.32
CA ILE A 171 13.71 23.16 8.46
C ILE A 171 13.33 23.45 9.91
N ILE A 172 14.21 24.13 10.63
CA ILE A 172 14.00 24.44 12.04
C ILE A 172 13.44 25.86 12.14
N LEU A 173 12.17 25.99 12.55
CA LEU A 173 11.47 27.28 12.52
C LEU A 173 12.10 28.30 13.48
N ASP A 174 12.53 27.87 14.67
CA ASP A 174 13.13 28.76 15.68
C ASP A 174 14.43 29.45 15.23
N GLN A 175 15.17 28.86 14.27
CA GLN A 175 16.44 29.40 13.77
C GLN A 175 16.26 30.38 12.59
N ILE A 176 15.08 30.45 11.98
CA ILE A 176 14.87 31.22 10.76
C ILE A 176 14.35 32.61 11.10
N LYS A 177 15.13 33.62 10.74
CA LYS A 177 14.74 35.03 10.85
C LYS A 177 14.28 35.56 9.50
N GLU A 178 13.18 36.30 9.49
CA GLU A 178 12.76 37.03 8.29
C GLU A 178 13.77 38.14 7.98
N PRO A 179 14.43 38.12 6.81
CA PRO A 179 15.32 39.21 6.43
C PRO A 179 14.51 40.50 6.26
N ARG A 180 15.07 41.63 6.71
CA ARG A 180 14.44 42.94 6.49
C ARG A 180 14.52 43.28 5.01
N TRP A 181 13.37 43.44 4.40
CA TRP A 181 13.26 43.93 3.02
C TRP A 181 13.10 45.45 3.03
N ASN A 182 14.05 46.15 2.42
CA ASN A 182 14.04 47.61 2.30
C ASN A 182 13.84 48.00 0.83
N GLY A 183 12.82 48.82 0.57
CA GLY A 183 12.50 49.40 -0.74
C GLY A 183 11.40 48.67 -1.51
N ASN A 184 11.00 49.23 -2.64
CA ASN A 184 10.06 48.58 -3.55
C ASN A 184 10.83 47.63 -4.49
N PRO A 185 10.23 46.48 -4.85
CA PRO A 185 10.80 45.65 -5.89
C PRO A 185 10.94 46.44 -7.21
N PRO A 186 12.06 46.27 -7.92
CA PRO A 186 12.29 46.94 -9.20
C PRO A 186 11.32 46.46 -10.28
N GLU A 187 11.04 47.34 -11.24
CA GLU A 187 10.29 47.02 -12.47
C GLU A 187 8.94 46.32 -12.23
N ASP A 188 8.18 46.71 -11.20
CA ASP A 188 6.89 46.12 -10.81
C ASP A 188 6.92 44.61 -10.53
N THR A 189 8.09 44.07 -10.21
CA THR A 189 8.21 42.68 -9.75
C THR A 189 7.53 42.49 -8.39
N LYS A 190 7.16 41.24 -8.07
CA LYS A 190 6.52 40.92 -6.79
C LYS A 190 7.42 40.02 -5.97
N ARG A 191 7.43 40.19 -4.65
CA ARG A 191 8.11 39.27 -3.75
C ARG A 191 7.34 37.96 -3.67
N LEU A 192 8.01 36.86 -3.97
CA LEU A 192 7.37 35.55 -4.02
C LEU A 192 6.81 35.12 -2.65
N ILE A 193 7.50 35.48 -1.57
CA ILE A 193 7.03 35.15 -0.20
C ILE A 193 5.69 35.82 0.16
N ASP A 194 5.37 36.96 -0.45
CA ASP A 194 4.14 37.68 -0.19
C ASP A 194 2.96 37.12 -1.03
N LEU A 195 3.26 36.27 -2.02
CA LEU A 195 2.28 35.53 -2.82
C LEU A 195 1.95 34.16 -2.23
N ILE A 196 2.81 33.63 -1.35
CA ILE A 196 2.58 32.37 -0.65
C ILE A 196 1.69 32.64 0.57
N LYS A 197 0.67 31.79 0.74
CA LYS A 197 -0.25 31.81 1.87
C LYS A 197 0.04 30.62 2.79
N PRO A 198 0.80 30.79 3.89
CA PRO A 198 1.01 29.74 4.87
C PRO A 198 -0.31 29.36 5.55
N ASN A 199 -0.49 28.08 5.89
CA ASN A 199 -1.68 27.61 6.61
C ASN A 199 -1.76 28.22 8.03
N GLU A 200 -0.60 28.43 8.65
CA GLU A 200 -0.46 29.12 9.94
C GLU A 200 0.66 30.17 9.86
N PRO A 201 0.55 31.31 10.56
CA PRO A 201 1.55 32.38 10.52
C PRO A 201 2.99 31.92 10.83
N LYS A 202 3.15 30.96 11.76
CA LYS A 202 4.46 30.40 12.15
C LYS A 202 5.22 29.72 11.00
N PHE A 203 4.51 29.22 9.98
CA PHE A 203 5.12 28.55 8.83
C PHE A 203 5.71 29.52 7.80
N ARG A 204 5.42 30.83 7.91
CA ARG A 204 6.02 31.86 7.05
C ARG A 204 7.54 31.78 7.05
N ALA A 205 8.15 31.56 8.22
CA ALA A 205 9.60 31.39 8.36
C ALA A 205 10.14 30.24 7.49
N GLY A 206 9.43 29.09 7.45
CA GLY A 206 9.80 27.98 6.59
C GLY A 206 9.75 28.34 5.10
N PHE A 207 8.74 29.10 4.66
CA PHE A 207 8.64 29.56 3.27
C PHE A 207 9.70 30.60 2.92
N ILE A 208 10.06 31.50 3.84
CA ILE A 208 11.18 32.43 3.67
C ILE A 208 12.47 31.67 3.39
N PHE A 209 12.75 30.60 4.14
CA PHE A 209 13.90 29.73 3.85
C PHE A 209 13.76 29.06 2.47
N GLY A 210 12.57 28.49 2.19
CA GLY A 210 12.28 27.76 0.96
C GLY A 210 12.52 28.59 -0.29
N VAL A 211 11.84 29.73 -0.41
CA VAL A 211 11.96 30.61 -1.58
C VAL A 211 13.08 31.63 -1.48
N SER A 212 13.71 31.81 -0.32
CA SER A 212 14.71 32.88 -0.11
C SER A 212 14.15 34.26 -0.49
N ASP A 213 15.00 35.24 -0.76
CA ASP A 213 14.59 36.59 -1.16
C ASP A 213 14.35 36.68 -2.69
N THR A 214 13.33 35.95 -3.15
CA THR A 214 13.03 35.79 -4.59
C THR A 214 11.94 36.73 -5.07
N LEU A 215 12.19 37.36 -6.22
CA LEU A 215 11.25 38.17 -6.97
C LEU A 215 10.63 37.36 -8.11
N VAL A 216 9.39 37.70 -8.48
CA VAL A 216 8.67 37.13 -9.61
C VAL A 216 8.66 38.13 -10.76
N ALA A 217 9.16 37.70 -11.91
CA ALA A 217 9.14 38.42 -13.17
C ALA A 217 8.13 37.80 -14.15
N LYS A 218 7.62 38.60 -15.07
CA LYS A 218 6.69 38.17 -16.12
C LYS A 218 7.39 37.31 -17.19
N ASP A 219 8.63 37.66 -17.54
CA ASP A 219 9.41 37.06 -18.61
C ASP A 219 10.91 37.05 -18.30
N LEU A 220 11.68 36.34 -19.14
CA LEU A 220 13.12 36.18 -18.96
C LEU A 220 13.88 37.50 -19.10
N SER A 221 13.43 38.40 -19.98
CA SER A 221 14.09 39.68 -20.22
C SER A 221 14.02 40.57 -18.97
N GLN A 222 12.85 40.65 -18.33
CA GLN A 222 12.69 41.32 -17.04
C GLN A 222 13.51 40.63 -15.95
N ALA A 223 13.50 39.28 -15.91
CA ALA A 223 14.28 38.54 -14.92
C ALA A 223 15.79 38.81 -15.02
N GLN A 224 16.33 38.93 -16.24
CA GLN A 224 17.74 39.26 -16.47
C GLN A 224 18.08 40.69 -16.04
N ARG A 225 17.28 41.70 -16.42
CA ARG A 225 17.51 43.09 -16.01
C ARG A 225 17.48 43.27 -14.50
N VAL A 226 16.50 42.65 -13.83
CA VAL A 226 16.37 42.71 -12.37
C VAL A 226 17.45 41.87 -11.69
N GLY A 227 17.71 40.66 -12.19
CA GLY A 227 18.66 39.72 -11.60
C GLY A 227 20.11 40.20 -11.69
N HIS A 228 20.50 40.80 -12.81
CA HIS A 228 21.83 41.37 -13.00
C HIS A 228 22.00 42.78 -12.41
N GLY A 229 20.89 43.41 -11.98
CA GLY A 229 20.88 44.70 -11.29
C GLY A 229 20.79 45.93 -12.22
N GLU A 230 20.57 45.73 -13.51
CA GLU A 230 20.35 46.81 -14.49
C GLU A 230 19.13 47.67 -14.13
N ALA A 231 18.06 47.03 -13.64
CA ALA A 231 16.82 47.71 -13.23
C ALA A 231 16.87 48.29 -11.80
N SER A 232 17.99 48.12 -11.08
CA SER A 232 18.08 48.35 -9.63
C SER A 232 19.33 49.11 -9.19
N GLY A 233 19.97 49.86 -10.10
CA GLY A 233 21.17 50.63 -9.79
C GLY A 233 22.36 49.77 -9.33
N GLY A 234 22.49 48.55 -9.85
CA GLY A 234 23.57 47.61 -9.55
C GLY A 234 23.25 46.56 -8.47
N ARG A 235 22.11 46.68 -7.76
CA ARG A 235 21.69 45.65 -6.79
C ARG A 235 21.09 44.43 -7.50
N ARG A 236 21.69 43.27 -7.29
CA ARG A 236 21.23 41.98 -7.83
C ARG A 236 20.16 41.35 -6.96
N TYR A 237 19.22 40.67 -7.60
CA TYR A 237 18.15 39.93 -6.95
C TYR A 237 18.07 38.50 -7.48
N ARG A 238 17.55 37.59 -6.67
CA ARG A 238 17.13 36.28 -7.15
C ARG A 238 15.77 36.44 -7.81
N VAL A 239 15.63 36.02 -9.06
CA VAL A 239 14.40 36.25 -9.83
C VAL A 239 13.94 34.97 -10.49
N VAL A 240 12.64 34.67 -10.38
CA VAL A 240 11.99 33.56 -11.09
C VAL A 240 10.92 34.12 -12.02
N THR A 241 10.80 33.57 -13.23
CA THR A 241 9.72 33.93 -14.15
C THR A 241 8.45 33.12 -13.87
N LEU A 242 7.30 33.61 -14.34
CA LEU A 242 6.02 32.89 -14.25
C LEU A 242 6.08 31.49 -14.90
N ASP A 243 6.91 31.29 -15.92
CA ASP A 243 7.11 30.03 -16.61
C ASP A 243 8.26 29.16 -16.06
N GLY A 244 8.90 29.56 -14.95
CA GLY A 244 9.84 28.71 -14.22
C GLY A 244 11.29 28.78 -14.68
N LYS A 245 11.73 29.90 -15.23
CA LYS A 245 13.16 30.20 -15.42
C LYS A 245 13.68 30.95 -14.20
N LEU A 246 14.86 30.58 -13.71
CA LEU A 246 15.44 31.13 -12.48
C LEU A 246 16.78 31.82 -12.77
N VAL A 247 16.95 33.01 -12.23
CA VAL A 247 18.21 33.77 -12.21
C VAL A 247 18.64 33.92 -10.75
N GLU A 248 19.76 33.32 -10.38
CA GLU A 248 20.36 33.42 -9.05
C GLU A 248 21.22 34.69 -8.91
N THR A 249 21.35 35.21 -7.69
CA THR A 249 22.22 36.37 -7.41
C THR A 249 23.70 36.11 -7.72
N SER A 250 24.12 34.83 -7.74
CA SER A 250 25.45 34.38 -8.14
C SER A 250 25.73 34.54 -9.64
N GLY A 251 24.71 34.86 -10.45
CA GLY A 251 24.81 34.93 -11.92
C GLY A 251 24.53 33.59 -12.62
N VAL A 252 24.18 32.55 -11.87
CA VAL A 252 23.71 31.28 -12.46
C VAL A 252 22.28 31.45 -12.96
N MET A 253 22.02 31.00 -14.19
CA MET A 253 20.70 30.99 -14.79
C MET A 253 20.29 29.55 -15.10
N SER A 254 19.10 29.16 -14.66
CA SER A 254 18.53 27.83 -14.86
C SER A 254 17.24 27.94 -15.67
N ALA A 255 17.18 27.22 -16.78
CA ALA A 255 16.00 27.11 -17.64
C ALA A 255 15.96 25.73 -18.32
N GLY A 256 14.76 25.20 -18.56
CA GLY A 256 14.56 23.89 -19.17
C GLY A 256 14.28 22.76 -18.18
N GLY A 257 13.94 21.58 -18.71
CA GLY A 257 13.45 20.45 -17.91
C GLY A 257 11.94 20.46 -17.71
N ARG A 258 11.42 19.50 -16.95
CA ARG A 258 9.99 19.42 -16.62
C ARG A 258 9.61 20.60 -15.72
N VAL A 259 8.57 21.32 -16.11
CA VAL A 259 7.97 22.38 -15.30
C VAL A 259 7.55 21.80 -13.95
N GLN A 260 8.14 22.32 -12.87
CA GLN A 260 7.76 21.95 -11.52
C GLN A 260 6.46 22.67 -11.16
N LYS A 261 5.38 21.92 -10.97
CA LYS A 261 4.05 22.42 -10.61
C LYS A 261 3.37 21.48 -9.61
N GLY A 262 2.42 22.00 -8.83
CA GLY A 262 1.60 21.22 -7.91
C GLY A 262 2.34 20.67 -6.70
N LEU A 263 3.44 21.30 -6.28
CA LEU A 263 4.20 20.89 -5.09
C LEU A 263 3.60 21.46 -3.79
N PHE A 264 2.66 22.40 -3.86
CA PHE A 264 1.92 22.92 -2.73
C PHE A 264 0.69 22.06 -2.40
N GLY A 265 0.30 21.98 -1.13
CA GLY A 265 -0.66 21.02 -0.59
C GLY A 265 -2.01 21.01 -1.31
N ALA A 266 -2.56 22.18 -1.66
CA ALA A 266 -3.85 22.30 -2.37
C ALA A 266 -3.81 21.89 -3.84
N GLN A 267 -2.63 21.80 -4.45
CA GLN A 267 -2.44 21.44 -5.87
C GLN A 267 -1.77 20.07 -6.04
N ARG A 268 -1.42 19.41 -4.92
CA ARG A 268 -0.80 18.10 -4.91
C ARG A 268 -1.77 17.04 -5.43
N GLY A 269 -1.39 16.36 -6.51
CA GLY A 269 -2.23 15.38 -7.20
C GLY A 269 -2.97 15.91 -8.44
N LYS A 270 -2.86 17.21 -8.75
CA LYS A 270 -3.25 17.74 -10.08
C LYS A 270 -2.22 17.43 -11.17
N ASP A 271 -1.03 16.96 -10.80
CA ASP A 271 -0.09 16.36 -11.74
C ASP A 271 -0.52 14.90 -12.01
N PRO A 272 -0.98 14.56 -13.24
CA PRO A 272 -1.51 13.24 -13.57
C PRO A 272 -0.54 12.09 -13.26
N GLU A 273 0.78 12.35 -13.25
CA GLU A 273 1.77 11.31 -12.97
C GLU A 273 1.92 10.98 -11.47
N SER A 274 1.72 11.93 -10.55
CA SER A 274 1.84 11.66 -9.11
C SER A 274 0.67 10.85 -8.56
N GLY A 275 -0.54 11.07 -9.10
CA GLY A 275 -1.72 10.25 -8.79
C GLY A 275 -1.61 8.81 -9.32
N SER A 276 -0.81 8.57 -10.35
CA SER A 276 -0.56 7.24 -10.90
C SER A 276 0.16 6.33 -9.91
N TYR A 277 1.23 6.84 -9.27
CA TYR A 277 2.04 6.06 -8.33
C TYR A 277 1.25 5.61 -7.09
N GLN A 278 0.42 6.49 -6.51
CA GLN A 278 -0.45 6.11 -5.38
C GLN A 278 -1.50 5.06 -5.77
N LYS A 279 -2.05 5.13 -6.98
CA LYS A 279 -2.98 4.12 -7.49
C LYS A 279 -2.29 2.77 -7.70
N LEU A 280 -1.07 2.77 -8.23
CA LEU A 280 -0.22 1.58 -8.40
C LEU A 280 0.09 0.92 -7.04
N GLU A 281 0.48 1.69 -6.01
CA GLU A 281 0.72 1.15 -4.66
C GLU A 281 -0.54 0.53 -4.03
N GLN A 282 -1.70 1.16 -4.22
CA GLN A 282 -2.98 0.60 -3.76
C GLN A 282 -3.32 -0.71 -4.49
N GLN A 283 -3.09 -0.80 -5.80
CA GLN A 283 -3.31 -2.03 -6.57
C GLN A 283 -2.41 -3.17 -6.09
N VAL A 284 -1.12 -2.91 -5.84
CA VAL A 284 -0.20 -3.90 -5.29
C VAL A 284 -0.63 -4.38 -3.90
N THR A 285 -1.12 -3.47 -3.06
CA THR A 285 -1.60 -3.82 -1.72
C THR A 285 -2.82 -4.75 -1.80
N ARG A 286 -3.77 -4.46 -2.70
CA ARG A 286 -4.95 -5.30 -2.93
C ARG A 286 -4.58 -6.69 -3.46
N LEU A 287 -3.65 -6.77 -4.42
CA LEU A 287 -3.20 -8.06 -4.96
C LEU A 287 -2.51 -8.91 -3.88
N LYS A 288 -1.69 -8.30 -3.02
CA LYS A 288 -1.07 -9.00 -1.88
C LYS A 288 -2.11 -9.58 -0.92
N GLN A 289 -3.15 -8.83 -0.59
CA GLN A 289 -4.25 -9.32 0.25
C GLN A 289 -4.97 -10.49 -0.42
N LYS A 290 -5.35 -10.34 -1.69
CA LYS A 290 -6.00 -11.40 -2.48
C LYS A 290 -5.14 -12.66 -2.58
N LEU A 291 -3.82 -12.52 -2.67
CA LEU A 291 -2.88 -13.63 -2.75
C LEU A 291 -2.83 -14.43 -1.43
N GLU A 292 -2.84 -13.76 -0.29
CA GLU A 292 -2.91 -14.43 1.01
C GLU A 292 -4.27 -15.10 1.26
N GLU A 293 -5.37 -14.48 0.83
CA GLU A 293 -6.70 -15.09 0.86
C GLU A 293 -6.78 -16.36 0.00
N LEU A 294 -6.23 -16.34 -1.22
CA LEU A 294 -6.22 -17.52 -2.10
C LEU A 294 -5.33 -18.64 -1.55
N LYS A 295 -4.17 -18.32 -0.97
CA LYS A 295 -3.29 -19.33 -0.32
C LYS A 295 -4.00 -20.01 0.85
N THR A 296 -4.61 -19.22 1.73
CA THR A 296 -5.33 -19.76 2.90
C THR A 296 -6.54 -20.59 2.49
N ALA A 297 -7.29 -20.16 1.47
CA ALA A 297 -8.39 -20.94 0.89
C ALA A 297 -7.90 -22.27 0.29
N ARG A 298 -6.80 -22.26 -0.47
CA ARG A 298 -6.19 -23.48 -1.03
C ARG A 298 -5.82 -24.47 0.08
N GLN A 299 -5.18 -23.99 1.14
CA GLN A 299 -4.72 -24.85 2.21
C GLN A 299 -5.88 -25.51 2.98
N LYS A 300 -6.97 -24.76 3.24
CA LYS A 300 -8.18 -25.33 3.84
C LYS A 300 -8.79 -26.44 2.99
N LEU A 301 -8.95 -26.20 1.68
CA LEU A 301 -9.53 -27.19 0.76
C LEU A 301 -8.64 -28.43 0.60
N THR A 302 -7.32 -28.25 0.58
CA THR A 302 -6.38 -29.38 0.54
C THR A 302 -6.50 -30.26 1.78
N ASN A 303 -6.59 -29.65 2.97
CA ASN A 303 -6.74 -30.39 4.23
C ASN A 303 -8.07 -31.14 4.26
N GLU A 304 -9.17 -30.47 3.92
CA GLU A 304 -10.50 -31.11 3.86
C GLU A 304 -10.52 -32.27 2.86
N ARG A 305 -9.86 -32.12 1.70
CA ARG A 305 -9.74 -33.21 0.72
C ARG A 305 -8.99 -34.42 1.29
N LEU A 306 -7.90 -34.20 2.01
CA LEU A 306 -7.11 -35.28 2.62
C LEU A 306 -7.92 -36.03 3.69
N GLU A 307 -8.62 -35.30 4.57
CA GLU A 307 -9.50 -35.88 5.58
C GLU A 307 -10.60 -36.74 4.95
N LEU A 308 -11.24 -36.22 3.89
CA LEU A 308 -12.25 -36.97 3.14
C LEU A 308 -11.66 -38.21 2.45
N GLN A 309 -10.45 -38.13 1.89
CA GLN A 309 -9.78 -39.28 1.26
C GLN A 309 -9.46 -40.38 2.28
N ASP A 310 -9.02 -40.01 3.49
CA ASP A 310 -8.75 -40.96 4.56
C ASP A 310 -10.03 -41.64 5.05
N MET A 311 -11.11 -40.87 5.28
CA MET A 311 -12.44 -41.43 5.60
C MET A 311 -12.94 -42.37 4.50
N ASN A 312 -12.76 -41.99 3.24
CA ASN A 312 -13.19 -42.79 2.09
C ASN A 312 -12.38 -44.09 1.95
N ARG A 313 -11.11 -44.07 2.36
CA ARG A 313 -10.24 -45.26 2.38
C ARG A 313 -10.61 -46.21 3.51
N GLN A 314 -10.94 -45.69 4.70
CA GLN A 314 -11.39 -46.51 5.83
C GLN A 314 -12.69 -47.24 5.53
N MET A 315 -13.62 -46.63 4.78
CA MET A 315 -14.87 -47.29 4.38
C MET A 315 -14.71 -48.35 3.28
N LYS A 316 -13.58 -48.37 2.57
CA LYS A 316 -13.28 -49.40 1.55
C LYS A 316 -12.62 -50.66 2.13
N ALA A 317 -12.02 -50.57 3.31
CA ALA A 317 -11.28 -51.64 3.97
C ALA A 317 -12.22 -52.50 4.83
#